data_AF-A0A399PHA5-F1
#
_entry.id   AF-A0A399PHA5-F1
#
_cell.length_a   1.000
_cell.length_b   1.000
_cell.length_c   1.000
_cell.angle_alpha   90.00
_cell.angle_beta   90.00
_cell.angle_gamma   90.00
#
_symmetry.space_group_name_H-M   'P 1'
#
loop_
_entity.id
_entity.type
_entity.pdbx_description
1 polymer ?
#
loop_
_entity_poly.entity_id
_entity_poly.type
_entity_poly.pdbx_seq_one_letter_code
_entity_poly.pdbx_strand_id
1 'polypeptide(L)'
;LAATLSGRRLAGIRLHSDTSGLIVSVGRPRGPGMVVTLLAGYPAPALAGLGAAWLAGSGRSAAVLWLWLLLLALVVIQVRNWFGLWSCLVAGVVVGVIAGAAPIVVQGVAAHALALFLLLGALRATLELQRSRSRRGGASDADQLGRLTHLPGILWVGVLVLVAAACLVGGVALLGIPALLGR
;
A
#
# COMPACT_ATOMS: atom_id res chain seq x y z
N LEU A 1 1.53 10.95 4.97
CA LEU A 1 2.94 11.26 5.33
C LEU A 1 3.64 12.06 4.22
N ALA A 2 3.74 11.57 2.98
CA ALA A 2 4.34 12.36 1.88
C ALA A 2 3.61 13.69 1.61
N ALA A 3 2.27 13.70 1.63
CA ALA A 3 1.46 14.92 1.44
C ALA A 3 1.73 15.98 2.53
N THR A 4 1.83 15.59 3.79
CA THR A 4 2.10 16.48 4.93
C THR A 4 3.51 17.06 4.91
N LEU A 5 4.50 16.25 4.50
CA LEU A 5 5.87 16.72 4.30
C LEU A 5 6.00 17.66 3.09
N SER A 6 5.06 17.57 2.13
CA SER A 6 5.00 18.42 0.95
C SER A 6 4.14 19.68 1.14
N GLY A 7 3.78 20.04 2.39
CA GLY A 7 2.96 21.21 2.71
C GLY A 7 1.44 21.05 2.44
N ARG A 8 0.93 19.83 2.32
CA ARG A 8 -0.50 19.54 2.09
C ARG A 8 -1.16 18.93 3.33
N ARG A 9 -2.38 19.36 3.65
CA ARG A 9 -3.16 18.77 4.75
C ARG A 9 -4.05 17.64 4.23
N LEU A 10 -3.85 16.43 4.77
CA LEU A 10 -4.82 15.34 4.64
C LEU A 10 -6.03 15.70 5.50
N ALA A 11 -7.18 16.01 4.88
CA ALA A 11 -8.38 16.37 5.63
C ALA A 11 -9.08 15.13 6.26
N GLY A 12 -8.73 13.93 5.80
CA GLY A 12 -9.14 12.66 6.41
C GLY A 12 -9.39 11.58 5.36
N ILE A 13 -9.32 10.32 5.79
CA ILE A 13 -9.75 9.17 4.97
C ILE A 13 -11.12 8.71 5.48
N ARG A 14 -12.13 8.72 4.61
CA ARG A 14 -13.43 8.07 4.84
C ARG A 14 -13.47 6.74 4.08
N LEU A 15 -13.47 5.63 4.81
CA LEU A 15 -13.83 4.32 4.31
C LEU A 15 -15.35 4.19 4.45
N HIS A 16 -16.02 3.96 3.34
CA HIS A 16 -17.41 3.51 3.33
C HIS A 16 -17.44 1.99 3.10
N SER A 17 -18.49 1.33 3.61
CA SER A 17 -18.71 -0.12 3.46
C SER A 17 -18.97 -0.54 2.01
N ASP A 18 -19.28 0.41 1.13
CA ASP A 18 -19.52 0.21 -0.30
C ASP A 18 -18.22 0.24 -1.16
N THR A 19 -17.04 0.19 -0.53
CA THR A 19 -15.73 0.31 -1.20
C THR A 19 -15.44 1.70 -1.79
N SER A 20 -16.29 2.70 -1.58
CA SER A 20 -16.04 4.09 -2.00
C SER A 20 -15.16 4.83 -0.97
N GLY A 21 -13.85 4.64 -1.10
CA GLY A 21 -12.87 5.39 -0.32
C GLY A 21 -12.73 6.81 -0.85
N LEU A 22 -13.42 7.79 -0.26
CA LEU A 22 -13.22 9.20 -0.57
C LEU A 22 -12.03 9.72 0.25
N ILE A 23 -10.86 9.75 -0.39
CA ILE A 23 -9.67 10.44 0.14
C ILE A 23 -9.81 11.93 -0.21
N VAL A 24 -10.34 12.72 0.73
CA VAL A 24 -10.44 14.16 0.55
C VAL A 24 -9.08 14.77 0.93
N SER A 25 -8.20 14.93 -0.04
CA SER A 25 -6.95 15.67 0.16
C SER A 25 -7.21 17.17 -0.03
N VAL A 26 -6.86 17.99 0.97
CA VAL A 26 -6.99 19.45 0.87
C VAL A 26 -5.59 20.05 0.66
N GLY A 27 -5.33 20.54 -0.55
CA GLY A 27 -4.08 21.20 -0.93
C GLY A 27 -4.07 21.60 -2.40
N ARG A 28 -3.09 22.42 -2.81
CA ARG A 28 -2.97 22.90 -4.20
C ARG A 28 -2.89 21.71 -5.18
N PRO A 29 -3.75 21.65 -6.24
CA PRO A 29 -3.82 20.52 -7.18
C PRO A 29 -2.69 20.50 -8.23
N ARG A 30 -1.68 21.36 -8.08
CA ARG A 30 -0.55 21.56 -9.02
C ARG A 30 0.75 21.81 -8.23
N GLY A 31 1.88 21.38 -8.79
CA GLY A 31 3.23 21.61 -8.26
C GLY A 31 4.00 20.33 -7.88
N PRO A 32 5.31 20.44 -7.55
CA PRO A 32 6.19 19.30 -7.29
C PRO A 32 5.74 18.44 -6.10
N GLY A 33 5.13 19.05 -5.08
CA GLY A 33 4.54 18.31 -3.94
C GLY A 33 3.37 17.40 -4.32
N MET A 34 2.62 17.72 -5.39
CA MET A 34 1.59 16.83 -5.94
C MET A 34 2.22 15.64 -6.65
N VAL A 35 3.30 15.86 -7.40
CA VAL A 35 4.07 14.80 -8.08
C VAL A 35 4.62 13.80 -7.06
N VAL A 36 5.25 14.29 -5.99
CA VAL A 36 5.75 13.43 -4.90
C VAL A 36 4.61 12.68 -4.21
N THR A 37 3.46 13.32 -3.99
CA THR A 37 2.31 12.64 -3.36
C THR A 37 1.75 11.53 -4.25
N LEU A 38 1.61 11.79 -5.56
CA LEU A 38 1.10 10.81 -6.53
C LEU A 38 2.10 9.67 -6.74
N LEU A 39 3.38 10.00 -6.90
CA LEU A 39 4.44 9.01 -7.07
C LEU A 39 4.75 8.24 -5.80
N ALA A 40 4.52 8.78 -4.61
CA ALA A 40 4.68 8.03 -3.37
C ALA A 40 3.47 7.12 -3.10
N GLY A 41 2.27 7.51 -3.53
CA GLY A 41 1.03 6.79 -3.19
C GLY A 41 0.97 5.36 -3.71
N TYR A 42 1.40 5.12 -4.95
CA TYR A 42 1.28 3.82 -5.61
C TYR A 42 2.45 2.85 -5.32
N PRO A 43 3.72 3.27 -5.30
CA PRO A 43 4.86 2.41 -4.98
C PRO A 43 5.02 2.12 -3.49
N ALA A 44 4.53 2.99 -2.59
CA ALA A 44 4.66 2.78 -1.15
C ALA A 44 4.18 1.40 -0.66
N PRO A 45 2.96 0.92 -1.01
CA PRO A 45 2.53 -0.42 -0.61
C PRO A 45 3.38 -1.54 -1.23
N ALA A 46 3.85 -1.37 -2.48
CA ALA A 46 4.72 -2.36 -3.13
C ALA A 46 6.08 -2.48 -2.41
N LEU A 47 6.72 -1.35 -2.09
CA LEU A 47 7.99 -1.31 -1.37
C LEU A 47 7.85 -1.79 0.07
N ALA A 48 6.76 -1.43 0.76
CA ALA A 48 6.46 -1.93 2.10
C ALA A 48 6.25 -3.46 2.10
N GLY A 49 5.54 -3.99 1.10
CA GLY A 49 5.37 -5.42 0.90
C GLY A 49 6.70 -6.14 0.62
N LEU A 50 7.57 -5.55 -0.19
CA LEU A 50 8.91 -6.08 -0.46
C LEU A 50 9.80 -6.10 0.80
N GLY A 51 9.78 -5.03 1.59
CA GLY A 51 10.48 -4.97 2.87
C GLY A 51 9.94 -5.99 3.89
N ALA A 52 8.62 -6.17 3.94
CA ALA A 52 7.99 -7.19 4.76
C ALA A 52 8.39 -8.61 4.30
N ALA A 53 8.46 -8.85 2.98
CA ALA A 53 8.91 -10.12 2.41
C ALA A 53 10.38 -10.41 2.76
N TRP A 54 11.25 -9.40 2.69
CA TRP A 54 12.65 -9.54 3.10
C TRP A 54 12.80 -9.87 4.59
N LEU A 55 12.05 -9.19 5.46
CA LEU A 55 12.06 -9.48 6.91
C LEU A 55 11.49 -10.86 7.22
N ALA A 56 10.38 -11.25 6.58
CA ALA A 56 9.78 -12.57 6.77
C ALA A 56 10.72 -13.68 6.27
N GLY A 57 11.32 -13.53 5.09
CA GLY A 57 12.28 -14.47 4.52
C GLY A 57 13.59 -14.60 5.31
N SER A 58 13.98 -13.56 6.04
CA SER A 58 15.12 -13.59 6.97
C SER A 58 14.76 -14.10 8.37
N GLY A 59 13.56 -14.65 8.57
CA GLY A 59 13.09 -15.21 9.84
C GLY A 59 12.65 -14.15 10.88
N ARG A 60 12.57 -12.87 10.51
CA ARG A 60 12.20 -11.75 11.38
C ARG A 60 10.69 -11.47 11.36
N SER A 61 9.88 -12.52 11.41
CA SER A 61 8.41 -12.44 11.29
C SER A 61 7.76 -11.53 12.34
N ALA A 62 8.25 -11.56 13.58
CA ALA A 62 7.76 -10.68 14.65
C ALA A 62 7.93 -9.19 14.28
N ALA A 63 9.04 -8.81 13.66
CA ALA A 63 9.31 -7.44 13.25
C ALA A 63 8.28 -6.95 12.20
N VAL A 64 7.86 -7.83 11.28
CA VAL A 64 6.82 -7.52 10.30
C VAL A 64 5.49 -7.21 11.00
N LEU A 65 5.11 -8.01 11.99
CA LEU A 65 3.86 -7.81 12.73
C LEU A 65 3.88 -6.50 13.54
N TRP A 66 4.98 -6.19 14.22
CA TRP A 66 5.12 -4.91 14.94
C TRP A 66 5.10 -3.70 14.02
N LEU A 67 5.78 -3.77 12.87
CA LEU A 67 5.71 -2.72 11.84
C LEU A 67 4.30 -2.57 11.28
N TRP A 68 3.56 -3.67 11.13
CA TRP A 68 2.16 -3.64 10.72
C TRP A 68 1.28 -2.93 11.74
N LEU A 69 1.46 -3.22 13.04
CA LEU A 69 0.75 -2.53 14.12
C LEU A 69 1.06 -1.04 14.14
N LEU A 70 2.33 -0.66 13.96
CA LEU A 70 2.72 0.74 13.82
C LEU A 70 2.01 1.40 12.63
N LEU A 71 1.97 0.73 11.48
CA LEU A 71 1.27 1.21 10.30
C LEU A 71 -0.24 1.40 10.57
N LEU A 72 -0.89 0.43 11.21
CA LEU A 72 -2.30 0.53 11.60
C LEU A 72 -2.55 1.68 12.58
N ALA A 73 -1.68 1.87 13.57
CA ALA A 73 -1.78 2.98 14.51
C ALA A 73 -1.70 4.34 13.79
N LEU A 74 -0.78 4.48 12.83
CA LEU A 74 -0.69 5.68 11.99
C LEU A 74 -1.94 5.88 11.13
N VAL A 75 -2.53 4.80 10.59
CA VAL A 75 -3.78 4.86 9.82
C VAL A 75 -4.96 5.26 10.69
N VAL A 76 -5.08 4.72 11.91
CA VAL A 76 -6.15 5.06 12.87
C VAL A 76 -6.19 6.56 13.15
N ILE A 77 -5.03 7.20 13.34
CA ILE A 77 -4.93 8.67 13.55
C ILE A 77 -5.51 9.46 12.35
N GLN A 78 -5.37 8.90 11.14
CA GLN A 78 -5.78 9.54 9.89
C GLN A 78 -7.23 9.24 9.50
N VAL A 79 -7.79 8.14 10.00
CA VAL A 79 -9.16 7.71 9.74
C VAL A 79 -10.14 8.60 10.49
N ARG A 80 -11.11 9.15 9.76
CA ARG A 80 -12.13 10.06 10.30
C ARG A 80 -13.54 9.49 10.22
N ASN A 81 -13.67 8.17 10.14
CA ASN A 81 -14.95 7.47 10.02
C ASN A 81 -14.96 6.22 10.92
N TRP A 82 -16.14 5.86 11.42
CA TRP A 82 -16.33 4.75 12.34
C TRP A 82 -15.98 3.39 11.73
N PHE A 83 -16.35 3.14 10.48
CA PHE A 83 -16.12 1.84 9.84
C PHE A 83 -14.63 1.52 9.70
N GLY A 84 -13.84 2.49 9.24
CA GLY A 84 -12.39 2.39 9.12
C GLY A 84 -11.71 2.29 10.48
N LEU A 85 -12.23 2.98 11.51
CA LEU A 85 -11.73 2.87 12.87
C LEU A 85 -11.92 1.44 13.37
N TRP A 86 -13.15 0.91 13.30
CA TRP A 86 -13.46 -0.47 13.69
C TRP A 86 -12.65 -1.50 12.91
N SER A 87 -12.53 -1.34 11.59
CA SER A 87 -11.74 -2.26 10.75
C SER A 87 -10.27 -2.27 11.16
N CYS A 88 -9.67 -1.10 11.41
CA CYS A 88 -8.27 -1.00 11.85
C CYS A 88 -8.08 -1.55 13.27
N LEU A 89 -9.04 -1.33 14.18
CA LEU A 89 -8.99 -1.86 15.54
C LEU A 89 -9.06 -3.39 15.54
N VAL A 90 -10.01 -3.97 14.80
CA VAL A 90 -10.13 -5.43 14.68
C VAL A 90 -8.85 -6.03 14.09
N ALA A 91 -8.35 -5.46 12.99
CA ALA A 91 -7.09 -5.92 12.39
C ALA A 91 -5.92 -5.77 13.36
N GLY A 92 -5.85 -4.66 14.10
CA GLY A 92 -4.81 -4.39 15.09
C GLY A 92 -4.83 -5.37 16.25
N VAL A 93 -6.01 -5.72 16.77
CA VAL A 93 -6.16 -6.72 17.83
C VAL A 93 -5.71 -8.09 17.34
N VAL A 94 -6.16 -8.53 16.16
CA VAL A 94 -5.77 -9.83 15.59
C VAL A 94 -4.25 -9.91 15.40
N VAL A 95 -3.65 -8.91 14.76
CA VAL A 95 -2.19 -8.87 14.55
C VAL A 95 -1.44 -8.76 15.86
N GLY A 96 -1.95 -7.99 16.83
CA GLY A 96 -1.36 -7.81 18.16
C GLY A 96 -1.32 -9.10 18.97
N VAL A 97 -2.41 -9.87 18.96
CA VAL A 97 -2.46 -11.19 19.60
C VAL A 97 -1.46 -12.13 18.94
N ILE A 98 -1.38 -12.14 17.61
CA ILE A 98 -0.40 -12.99 16.90
C ILE A 98 1.03 -12.59 17.26
N ALA A 99 1.33 -11.29 17.28
CA ALA A 99 2.67 -10.77 17.59
C ALA A 99 3.11 -11.06 19.03
N GLY A 100 2.20 -10.97 19.99
CA GLY A 100 2.52 -11.09 21.42
C GLY A 100 2.45 -12.51 21.99
N ALA A 101 1.59 -13.37 21.43
CA ALA A 101 1.24 -14.64 22.07
C ALA A 101 1.28 -15.86 21.14
N ALA A 102 1.30 -15.70 19.83
CA ALA A 102 1.25 -16.85 18.93
C ALA A 102 2.62 -17.53 18.76
N PRO A 103 2.64 -18.86 18.50
CA PRO A 103 3.86 -19.58 18.17
C PRO A 103 4.58 -18.99 16.96
N ILE A 104 5.90 -19.16 16.88
CA ILE A 104 6.74 -18.63 15.81
C ILE A 104 6.27 -19.03 14.40
N VAL A 105 5.73 -20.25 14.25
CA VAL A 105 5.16 -20.74 12.98
C VAL A 105 3.97 -19.88 12.55
N VAL A 106 3.07 -19.56 13.47
CA VAL A 106 1.88 -18.73 13.20
C VAL A 106 2.29 -17.30 12.87
N GLN A 107 3.28 -16.75 13.60
CA GLN A 107 3.83 -15.44 13.28
C GLN A 107 4.45 -15.41 11.88
N GLY A 108 5.15 -16.49 11.49
CA GLY A 108 5.70 -16.68 10.16
C GLY A 108 4.62 -16.65 9.08
N VAL A 109 3.59 -17.49 9.21
CA VAL A 109 2.47 -17.53 8.26
C VAL A 109 1.79 -16.18 8.13
N ALA A 110 1.51 -15.51 9.26
CA ALA A 110 0.90 -14.17 9.26
C ALA A 110 1.79 -13.14 8.56
N ALA A 111 3.11 -13.12 8.83
CA ALA A 111 4.05 -12.22 8.18
C ALA A 111 4.11 -12.43 6.65
N HIS A 112 4.10 -13.68 6.19
CA HIS A 112 4.05 -14.01 4.75
C HIS A 112 2.74 -13.53 4.12
N ALA A 113 1.61 -13.79 4.79
CA ALA A 113 0.30 -13.36 4.32
C ALA A 113 0.19 -11.84 4.21
N LEU A 114 0.68 -11.09 5.21
CA LEU A 114 0.68 -9.63 5.20
C LEU A 114 1.61 -9.05 4.11
N ALA A 115 2.79 -9.64 3.90
CA ALA A 115 3.68 -9.24 2.82
C ALA A 115 3.02 -9.44 1.45
N LEU A 116 2.44 -10.62 1.21
CA LEU A 116 1.70 -10.91 -0.03
C LEU A 116 0.49 -10.00 -0.21
N PHE A 117 -0.25 -9.72 0.87
CA PHE A 117 -1.39 -8.80 0.83
C PHE A 117 -0.98 -7.41 0.34
N LEU A 118 0.14 -6.85 0.82
CA LEU A 118 0.64 -5.56 0.34
C LEU A 118 1.11 -5.61 -1.11
N LEU A 119 1.85 -6.65 -1.50
CA LEU A 119 2.37 -6.79 -2.86
C LEU A 119 1.24 -6.95 -3.89
N LEU A 120 0.28 -7.85 -3.62
CA LEU A 120 -0.88 -8.09 -4.48
C LEU A 120 -1.83 -6.88 -4.46
N GLY A 121 -2.02 -6.25 -3.29
CA GLY A 121 -2.80 -5.04 -3.14
C GLY A 121 -2.24 -3.88 -3.98
N ALA A 122 -0.92 -3.70 -3.98
CA ALA A 122 -0.24 -2.70 -4.78
C ALA A 122 -0.40 -2.95 -6.30
N LEU A 123 -0.22 -4.20 -6.75
CA LEU A 123 -0.42 -4.56 -8.15
C LEU A 123 -1.89 -4.36 -8.58
N ARG A 124 -2.84 -4.78 -7.74
CA ARG A 124 -4.27 -4.55 -8.00
C ARG A 124 -4.58 -3.05 -8.11
N ALA A 125 -4.04 -2.22 -7.22
CA ALA A 125 -4.26 -0.78 -7.22
C ALA A 125 -3.72 -0.12 -8.51
N THR A 126 -2.54 -0.52 -8.98
CA THR A 126 -1.96 0.02 -10.22
C THR A 126 -2.69 -0.47 -11.48
N LEU A 127 -3.22 -1.70 -11.50
CA LEU A 127 -4.07 -2.19 -12.58
C LEU A 127 -5.44 -1.50 -12.60
N GLU A 128 -6.04 -1.25 -11.44
CA GLU A 128 -7.31 -0.55 -11.33
C GLU A 128 -7.19 0.91 -11.79
N LEU A 129 -6.04 1.54 -11.56
CA LEU A 129 -5.71 2.86 -12.11
C LEU A 129 -5.83 2.88 -13.64
N GLN A 130 -5.33 1.83 -14.32
CA GLN A 130 -5.44 1.70 -15.78
C GLN A 130 -6.90 1.52 -16.24
N ARG A 131 -7.68 0.68 -15.55
CA ARG A 131 -9.10 0.47 -15.86
C ARG A 131 -9.91 1.74 -15.66
N SER A 132 -9.66 2.46 -14.58
CA SER A 132 -10.28 3.76 -14.29
C SER A 132 -9.95 4.81 -15.36
N ARG A 133 -8.70 4.85 -15.84
CA ARG A 133 -8.27 5.73 -16.94
C ARG A 133 -9.07 5.46 -18.22
N SER A 134 -9.22 4.18 -18.60
CA SER A 134 -9.98 3.77 -19.79
C SER A 134 -11.46 4.18 -19.72
N ARG A 135 -12.06 4.17 -18.52
CA ARG A 135 -13.49 4.53 -18.33
C ARG A 135 -13.76 6.02 -18.17
N ARG A 136 -12.81 6.81 -17.63
CA ARG A 136 -13.04 8.22 -17.22
C ARG A 136 -12.26 9.25 -18.05
N GLY A 137 -11.71 8.86 -19.20
CA GLY A 137 -11.26 9.81 -20.23
C GLY A 137 -10.28 10.91 -19.77
N GLY A 138 -9.22 10.57 -19.03
CA GLY A 138 -8.13 11.54 -18.76
C GLY A 138 -8.16 12.24 -17.37
N ALA A 139 -9.08 11.86 -16.49
CA ALA A 139 -9.18 12.41 -15.13
C ALA A 139 -8.47 11.56 -14.05
N SER A 140 -7.61 10.61 -14.44
CA SER A 140 -6.92 9.73 -13.47
C SER A 140 -5.69 10.38 -12.85
N ASP A 141 -5.24 9.87 -11.70
CA ASP A 141 -3.98 10.26 -11.04
C ASP A 141 -2.78 10.21 -12.00
N ALA A 142 -2.74 9.20 -12.89
CA ALA A 142 -1.70 9.07 -13.90
C ALA A 142 -1.76 10.15 -14.99
N ASP A 143 -2.96 10.62 -15.34
CA ASP A 143 -3.13 11.75 -16.26
C ASP A 143 -2.73 13.07 -15.61
N GLN A 144 -2.99 13.20 -14.30
CA GLN A 144 -2.55 14.36 -13.54
C GLN A 144 -1.01 14.41 -13.45
N LEU A 145 -0.38 13.26 -13.25
CA LEU A 145 1.08 13.10 -13.34
C LEU A 145 1.59 13.43 -14.73
N GLY A 146 0.94 12.94 -15.78
CA GLY A 146 1.31 13.23 -17.16
C GLY A 146 1.24 14.71 -17.51
N ARG A 147 0.19 15.42 -17.05
CA ARG A 147 0.07 16.88 -17.21
C ARG A 147 1.16 17.65 -16.46
N LEU A 148 1.61 17.16 -15.32
CA LEU A 148 2.63 17.82 -14.49
C LEU A 148 4.06 17.54 -14.96
N THR A 149 4.28 16.42 -15.65
CA THR A 149 5.61 15.95 -16.09
C THR A 149 5.80 16.06 -17.61
N HIS A 150 4.78 16.53 -18.32
CA HIS A 150 4.72 16.61 -19.79
C HIS A 150 4.90 15.26 -20.51
N LEU A 151 4.77 14.14 -19.79
CA LEU A 151 4.83 12.79 -20.34
C LEU A 151 3.41 12.20 -20.50
N PRO A 152 3.15 11.35 -21.49
CA PRO A 152 1.85 10.70 -21.61
C PRO A 152 1.57 9.81 -20.39
N GLY A 153 0.40 9.95 -19.78
CA GLY A 153 0.06 9.27 -18.53
C GLY A 153 0.10 7.74 -18.60
N ILE A 154 0.04 7.14 -19.80
CA ILE A 154 0.20 5.69 -19.97
C ILE A 154 1.61 5.21 -19.63
N LEU A 155 2.65 6.03 -19.87
CA LEU A 155 4.01 5.70 -19.45
C LEU A 155 4.09 5.62 -17.93
N TRP A 156 3.45 6.55 -17.22
CA TRP A 156 3.39 6.53 -15.76
C TRP A 156 2.64 5.31 -15.22
N VAL A 157 1.52 4.91 -15.84
CA VAL A 157 0.86 3.65 -15.50
C VAL A 157 1.80 2.46 -15.72
N GLY A 158 2.48 2.42 -16.86
CA GLY A 158 3.45 1.36 -17.18
C GLY A 158 4.56 1.24 -16.14
N VAL A 159 5.17 2.38 -15.76
CA VAL A 159 6.21 2.42 -14.71
C VAL A 159 5.66 1.94 -13.36
N LEU A 160 4.48 2.40 -12.96
CA LEU A 160 3.88 2.00 -11.67
C LEU A 160 3.52 0.51 -11.63
N VAL A 161 2.95 -0.02 -12.71
CA VAL A 161 2.66 -1.46 -12.84
C VAL A 161 3.96 -2.26 -12.84
N LEU A 162 4.98 -1.82 -13.57
CA LEU A 162 6.28 -2.49 -13.63
C LEU A 162 6.95 -2.54 -12.25
N VAL A 163 6.95 -1.43 -11.51
CA VAL A 163 7.50 -1.38 -10.14
C VAL A 163 6.73 -2.31 -9.21
N ALA A 164 5.40 -2.31 -9.27
CA ALA A 164 4.58 -3.20 -8.46
C ALA A 164 4.81 -4.68 -8.80
N ALA A 165 4.90 -5.01 -10.09
CA ALA A 165 5.19 -6.36 -10.56
C ALA A 165 6.61 -6.82 -10.16
N ALA A 166 7.62 -5.96 -10.30
CA ALA A 166 8.99 -6.27 -9.89
C ALA A 166 9.08 -6.49 -8.37
N CYS A 167 8.40 -5.68 -7.57
CA CYS A 167 8.31 -5.88 -6.13
C CYS A 167 7.58 -7.19 -5.77
N LEU A 168 6.52 -7.54 -6.50
CA LEU A 168 5.81 -8.80 -6.28
C LEU A 168 6.69 -10.01 -6.59
N VAL A 169 7.36 -10.02 -7.74
CA VAL A 169 8.26 -11.12 -8.13
C VAL A 169 9.43 -11.23 -7.15
N GLY A 170 10.07 -10.10 -6.82
CA GLY A 170 11.15 -10.06 -5.83
C GLY A 170 10.69 -10.50 -4.44
N GLY A 171 9.49 -10.08 -4.01
CA GLY A 171 8.91 -10.47 -2.74
C GLY A 171 8.60 -11.97 -2.66
N VAL A 172 8.01 -12.55 -3.70
CA VAL A 172 7.74 -14.00 -3.78
C VAL A 172 9.04 -14.80 -3.71
N ALA A 173 10.09 -14.34 -4.38
CA ALA A 173 11.43 -14.96 -4.31
C ALA A 173 12.02 -14.86 -2.89
N LEU A 174 11.95 -13.69 -2.25
CA LEU A 174 12.45 -13.47 -0.89
C LEU A 174 11.72 -14.29 0.17
N LEU A 175 10.42 -14.56 -0.03
CA LEU A 175 9.64 -15.43 0.84
C LEU A 175 10.00 -16.92 0.66
N GLY A 176 10.85 -17.28 -0.31
CA GLY A 176 11.25 -18.67 -0.55
C GLY A 176 10.13 -19.56 -1.10
N ILE A 177 9.02 -18.97 -1.58
CA ILE A 177 7.86 -19.71 -2.12
C ILE A 177 8.25 -20.67 -3.26
N PRO A 178 9.12 -20.29 -4.23
CA PRO A 178 9.54 -21.21 -5.28
C PRO A 178 10.27 -22.46 -4.73
N ALA A 179 11.04 -22.31 -3.66
CA ALA A 179 11.75 -23.42 -3.01
C ALA A 179 10.82 -24.32 -2.19
N LEU A 180 9.67 -23.79 -1.73
CA LEU A 180 8.62 -24.56 -1.07
C LEU A 180 7.79 -25.38 -2.05
N LEU A 181 7.56 -24.87 -3.27
CA LEU A 181 6.75 -25.55 -4.31
C LEU A 181 7.53 -26.61 -5.10
N GLY A 182 8.87 -26.56 -5.05
CA GLY A 182 9.75 -27.53 -5.72
C GLY A 182 10.14 -28.74 -4.86
N ARG A 183 9.55 -28.91 -3.67
CA ARG A 183 9.71 -30.07 -2.79
C ARG A 183 8.43 -30.90 -2.79
#